data_AF-A0A9E3KFZ4-F1
#
_entry.id   AF-A0A9E3KFZ4-F1
#
_cell.length_a   1.000
_cell.length_b   1.000
_cell.length_c   1.000
_cell.angle_alpha   90.00
_cell.angle_beta   90.00
_cell.angle_gamma   90.00
#
_symmetry.space_group_name_H-M   'P 1'
#
loop_
_entity.id
_entity.type
_entity.pdbx_description
1 polymer ?
#
loop_
_entity_poly.entity_id
_entity_poly.type
_entity_poly.pdbx_seq_one_letter_code
_entity_poly.pdbx_strand_id
1 'polypeptide(L)' 'MANKKINFSEFSVEELQDRLEAEQTKLQQMKFNHAVSQLENPLSIREARRDVARIKTELNKRQKAESNT' A
#
# COMPACT_ATOMS: atom_id res chain seq x y z
N MET A 1 2.76 -19.64 -0.66
CA MET A 1 3.16 -18.95 -1.89
C MET A 1 4.02 -17.77 -1.50
N ALA A 2 5.14 -17.53 -2.20
CA ALA A 2 6.09 -16.48 -1.83
C ALA A 2 5.41 -15.10 -1.92
N ASN A 3 5.06 -14.51 -0.78
CA ASN A 3 4.65 -13.11 -0.72
C ASN A 3 5.86 -12.27 -1.10
N LYS A 4 6.00 -11.99 -2.40
CA LYS A 4 7.04 -11.14 -2.98
C LYS A 4 7.01 -9.83 -2.21
N LYS A 5 7.96 -9.64 -1.29
CA LYS A 5 8.15 -8.39 -0.57
C LYS A 5 8.51 -7.35 -1.62
N ILE A 6 7.58 -6.46 -1.91
CA ILE A 6 7.86 -5.29 -2.74
C ILE A 6 8.74 -4.39 -1.89
N ASN A 7 9.97 -4.18 -2.32
CA ASN A 7 10.88 -3.21 -1.70
C ASN A 7 10.50 -1.82 -2.21
N PHE A 8 9.90 -1.00 -1.35
CA PHE A 8 9.48 0.35 -1.69
C PHE A 8 10.64 1.37 -1.64
N SER A 9 11.83 0.94 -1.21
CA SER A 9 13.04 1.76 -1.13
C SER A 9 13.61 2.16 -2.49
N GLU A 10 13.29 1.43 -3.56
CA GLU A 10 13.84 1.64 -4.91
C GLU A 10 13.06 2.68 -5.72
N PHE A 11 11.85 3.05 -5.29
CA PHE A 11 10.97 3.98 -6.02
C PHE A 11 11.29 5.45 -5.68
N SER A 12 10.99 6.37 -6.60
CA SER A 12 11.05 7.81 -6.33
C SER A 12 9.94 8.25 -5.36
N VAL A 13 10.02 9.47 -4.82
CA VAL A 13 8.96 9.99 -3.92
C VAL A 13 7.63 10.14 -4.68
N GLU A 14 7.68 10.62 -5.92
CA GLU A 14 6.52 10.79 -6.80
C GLU A 14 5.88 9.43 -7.13
N GLU A 15 6.70 8.44 -7.52
CA GLU A 15 6.22 7.08 -7.80
C GLU A 15 5.56 6.42 -6.58
N LEU A 16 6.10 6.69 -5.38
CA LEU A 16 5.50 6.21 -4.14
C LEU A 16 4.14 6.87 -3.85
N GLN A 17 3.96 8.14 -4.21
CA GLN A 17 2.69 8.85 -4.05
C GLN A 17 1.64 8.34 -5.05
N ASP A 18 1.99 8.23 -6.33
CA ASP A 18 1.09 7.69 -7.36
C ASP A 18 0.62 6.27 -7.00
N ARG A 19 1.57 5.45 -6.55
CA ARG A 19 1.28 4.08 -6.16
C ARG A 19 0.47 3.97 -4.87
N LEU A 20 0.66 4.91 -3.94
CA LEU A 20 -0.16 4.99 -2.74
C LEU A 20 -1.62 5.22 -3.10
N GLU A 21 -1.89 6.16 -4.01
CA GLU A 21 -3.24 6.50 -4.45
C GLU A 21 -3.91 5.31 -5.18
N ALA A 22 -3.16 4.65 -6.08
CA ALA A 22 -3.63 3.46 -6.78
C ALA A 22 -3.99 2.31 -5.81
N GLU A 23 -3.11 1.99 -4.85
CA GLU A 23 -3.37 0.92 -3.89
C GLU A 23 -4.47 1.28 -2.87
N GLN A 24 -4.64 2.57 -2.54
CA GLN A 24 -5.77 3.02 -1.72
C GLN A 24 -7.11 2.84 -2.44
N THR A 25 -7.17 3.21 -3.71
CA THR A 25 -8.37 3.04 -4.56
C THR A 25 -8.72 1.56 -4.68
N LYS A 26 -7.72 0.72 -4.96
CA LYS A 26 -7.89 -0.75 -5.02
C LYS A 26 -8.37 -1.33 -3.70
N LEU A 27 -7.82 -0.88 -2.56
CA LEU A 27 -8.29 -1.32 -1.25
C LEU A 27 -9.75 -0.93 -0.98
N GLN A 28 -10.16 0.28 -1.37
CA GLN A 28 -11.55 0.71 -1.26
C GLN A 28 -12.47 -0.16 -2.13
N GLN A 29 -12.08 -0.41 -3.38
CA GLN A 29 -12.84 -1.29 -4.27
C GLN A 29 -12.95 -2.71 -3.72
N MET A 30 -11.87 -3.27 -3.17
CA MET A 30 -11.90 -4.59 -2.54
C MET A 30 -12.82 -4.65 -1.33
N LYS A 31 -12.85 -3.60 -0.50
CA LYS A 31 -13.78 -3.51 0.64
C LYS A 31 -15.23 -3.40 0.19
N PHE A 32 -15.49 -2.57 -0.82
CA PHE A 32 -16.83 -2.42 -1.40
C PHE A 32 -17.30 -3.75 -1.99
N ASN A 33 -16.46 -4.37 -2.83
CA ASN A 33 -16.75 -5.68 -3.42
C ASN A 33 -17.03 -6.70 -2.32
N HIS A 34 -16.21 -6.79 -1.26
CA HIS A 34 -16.44 -7.71 -0.15
C HIS A 34 -17.75 -7.49 0.60
N ALA A 35 -18.18 -6.23 0.73
CA ALA A 35 -19.43 -5.87 1.39
C ALA A 35 -20.65 -6.20 0.51
N VAL A 36 -20.52 -6.08 -0.81
CA VAL A 36 -21.59 -6.38 -1.78
C VAL A 36 -21.67 -7.88 -2.09
N SER A 37 -20.54 -8.54 -2.26
CA SER A 37 -20.41 -9.98 -2.44
C SER A 37 -19.24 -10.51 -1.62
N GLN A 38 -19.44 -11.61 -0.91
CA GLN A 38 -18.37 -12.21 -0.12
C GLN A 38 -17.19 -12.58 -1.05
N LEU A 39 -16.07 -11.86 -0.93
CA LEU A 39 -14.84 -12.19 -1.64
C LEU A 39 -14.42 -13.63 -1.38
N GLU A 40 -13.98 -14.34 -2.42
CA GLU A 40 -13.40 -15.68 -2.32
C GLU A 40 -12.20 -15.74 -1.35
N ASN A 41 -11.42 -14.66 -1.28
CA ASN A 41 -10.25 -14.59 -0.40
C ASN A 41 -10.19 -13.27 0.39
N PRO A 42 -10.73 -13.22 1.62
CA PRO A 42 -10.67 -12.04 2.49
C PRO A 42 -9.24 -11.65 2.92
N LEU A 43 -8.26 -12.55 2.81
CA LEU A 43 -6.85 -12.23 3.15
C LEU A 43 -6.25 -11.22 2.19
N SER A 44 -6.76 -11.11 0.96
CA SER A 44 -6.34 -10.12 -0.03
C SER A 44 -6.51 -8.67 0.48
N ILE A 45 -7.60 -8.38 1.21
CA ILE A 45 -7.81 -7.07 1.86
C ILE A 45 -6.73 -6.81 2.90
N ARG A 46 -6.33 -7.84 3.66
CA ARG A 46 -5.26 -7.70 4.67
C ARG A 46 -3.91 -7.43 4.02
N GLU A 47 -3.63 -8.04 2.88
CA GLU A 47 -2.40 -7.82 2.12
C GLU A 47 -2.36 -6.41 1.52
N ALA A 48 -3.42 -5.98 0.83
CA ALA A 48 -3.53 -4.61 0.30
C ALA A 48 -3.39 -3.55 1.40
N ARG A 49 -3.99 -3.76 2.58
CA ARG A 49 -3.79 -2.89 3.76
C ARG A 49 -2.33 -2.81 4.20
N ARG A 50 -1.60 -3.93 4.18
CA ARG A 50 -0.19 -3.96 4.57
C ARG A 50 0.68 -3.24 3.54
N ASP A 51 0.37 -3.36 2.26
CA ASP A 51 1.12 -2.67 1.20
C ASP A 51 0.96 -1.15 1.29
N VAL A 52 -0.26 -0.66 1.49
CA VAL A 52 -0.51 0.77 1.76
C VAL A 52 0.27 1.25 2.98
N ALA A 53 0.30 0.47 4.07
CA ALA A 53 1.05 0.83 5.28
C ALA A 53 2.57 0.88 5.05
N ARG A 54 3.12 -0.02 4.21
CA ARG A 54 4.56 -0.01 3.87
C ARG A 54 4.93 1.23 3.07
N ILE A 55 4.13 1.60 2.07
CA ILE A 55 4.34 2.81 1.26
C ILE A 55 4.35 4.06 2.14
N LYS A 56 3.34 4.21 3.01
CA LYS A 56 3.27 5.34 3.96
C LYS A 56 4.46 5.39 4.91
N THR A 57 4.92 4.22 5.35
CA THR A 57 6.10 4.13 6.24
C THR A 57 7.36 4.62 5.54
N GLU A 58 7.55 4.25 4.27
CA GLU A 58 8.71 4.70 3.49
C GLU A 58 8.66 6.21 3.22
N LEU A 59 7.50 6.75 2.83
CA LEU A 59 7.30 8.20 2.68
C LEU A 59 7.61 8.97 3.97
N ASN A 60 7.09 8.52 5.11
CA ASN A 60 7.38 9.12 6.42
C ASN A 60 8.87 9.03 6.77
N LYS A 61 9.54 7.93 6.43
CA LYS A 61 10.98 7.75 6.68
C LYS A 61 11.80 8.78 5.89
N ARG A 62 11.43 9.04 4.63
CA ARG A 62 12.08 10.07 3.79
C ARG A 62 11.83 11.48 4.32
N GLN A 63 10.57 11.79 4.65
CA GLN A 63 10.22 13.08 5.23
C GLN A 63 10.98 13.37 6.54
N LYS A 64 11.14 12.36 7.41
CA LYS A 64 11.94 12.50 8.64
C LYS A 64 13.44 12.65 8.39
N ALA A 65 13.95 12.08 7.30
CA ALA A 65 15.34 12.25 6.92
C ALA A 65 15.60 13.69 6.44
N GLU A 66 14.67 14.26 5.66
CA GLU A 66 14.71 15.65 5.20
C GLU A 66 14.52 16.67 6.34
N SER A 67 13.68 16.38 7.34
CA SER A 67 13.42 17.31 8.46
C SER A 67 14.51 17.36 9.53
N ASN A 68 15.42 16.38 9.55
CA ASN A 68 16.50 16.26 10.55
C ASN A 68 17.84 16.84 10.06
N THR A 69 17.86 17.45 8.87
CA THR A 69 18.97 18.24 8.32
C THR A 69 18.59 19.71 8.29
#